data_AF-A0A2W2FCK0-F1
#
_entry.id   AF-A0A2W2FCK0-F1
#
_cell.length_a   1.000
_cell.length_b   1.000
_cell.length_c   1.000
_cell.angle_alpha   90.00
_cell.angle_beta   90.00
_cell.angle_gamma   90.00
#
_symmetry.space_group_name_H-M   'P 1'
#
loop_
_entity.id
_entity.type
_entity.pdbx_description
1 polymer ?
#
loop_
_entity_poly.entity_id
_entity_poly.type
_entity_poly.pdbx_seq_one_letter_code
_entity_poly.pdbx_strand_id
1 'polypeptide(L)'
;MAPAHVLERFYLNTHGRTEARLARWASDGDAEACFQLAVIHLLRDEPFDASNWLRRAGEAGRPGALRLRDHLNAKEEAAEFAYLFGCQYEFQGRAKRPLAAFFHEIAARCGHQDAAFRLAVIRRKSGTWS
;
A
#
# COMPACT_ATOMS: atom_id res chain seq x y z
N MET A 1 -22.35 -2.64 14.36
CA MET A 1 -22.29 -3.65 13.30
C MET A 1 -22.68 -2.97 11.99
N ALA A 2 -21.70 -2.42 11.26
CA ALA A 2 -21.97 -1.86 9.92
C ALA A 2 -21.96 -3.04 8.94
N PRO A 3 -22.96 -3.19 8.06
CA PRO A 3 -23.06 -4.38 7.22
C PRO A 3 -21.88 -4.46 6.25
N ALA A 4 -21.42 -5.69 5.95
CA ALA A 4 -20.19 -5.97 5.20
C ALA A 4 -20.08 -5.19 3.88
N HIS A 5 -21.19 -4.94 3.18
CA HIS A 5 -21.23 -4.16 1.93
C HIS A 5 -20.99 -2.65 2.12
N VAL A 6 -21.34 -2.08 3.29
CA VAL A 6 -21.06 -0.67 3.63
C VAL A 6 -19.57 -0.50 3.90
N LEU A 7 -18.98 -1.48 4.58
CA LEU A 7 -17.54 -1.54 4.81
C LEU A 7 -16.81 -1.71 3.48
N GLU A 8 -17.20 -2.68 2.64
CA GLU A 8 -16.62 -2.92 1.31
C GLU A 8 -16.67 -1.68 0.40
N ARG A 9 -17.80 -0.97 0.35
CA ARG A 9 -17.94 0.26 -0.43
C ARG A 9 -17.11 1.41 0.14
N PHE A 10 -17.01 1.52 1.47
CA PHE A 10 -16.14 2.50 2.12
C PHE A 10 -14.66 2.18 1.87
N TYR A 11 -14.29 0.90 1.85
CA TYR A 11 -12.94 0.41 1.57
C TYR A 11 -12.54 0.70 0.12
N LEU A 12 -13.36 0.32 -0.86
CA LEU A 12 -13.12 0.62 -2.28
C LEU A 12 -12.96 2.14 -2.53
N ASN A 13 -13.76 2.95 -1.85
CA ASN A 13 -13.69 4.41 -1.97
C ASN A 13 -12.43 5.00 -1.30
N THR A 14 -11.95 4.39 -0.22
CA THR A 14 -10.73 4.82 0.48
C THR A 14 -9.47 4.37 -0.27
N HIS A 15 -9.50 3.19 -0.87
CA HIS A 15 -8.46 2.66 -1.76
C HIS A 15 -8.28 3.57 -2.97
N GLY A 16 -9.37 3.85 -3.72
CA GLY A 16 -9.32 4.72 -4.89
C GLY A 16 -8.83 6.14 -4.58
N ARG A 17 -9.23 6.72 -3.43
CA ARG A 17 -8.74 8.04 -2.98
C ARG A 17 -7.26 8.04 -2.55
N THR A 18 -6.74 6.89 -2.15
CA THR A 18 -5.32 6.74 -1.76
C THR A 18 -4.47 6.64 -3.00
N GLU A 19 -4.85 5.76 -3.93
CA GLU A 19 -4.19 5.60 -5.22
C GLU A 19 -4.22 6.88 -6.04
N ALA A 20 -5.37 7.57 -6.14
CA ALA A 20 -5.45 8.84 -6.86
C ALA A 20 -4.50 9.92 -6.29
N ARG A 21 -4.27 9.89 -4.97
CA ARG A 21 -3.35 10.81 -4.30
C ARG A 21 -1.90 10.47 -4.58
N LEU A 22 -1.56 9.18 -4.55
CA LEU A 22 -0.24 8.69 -4.93
C LEU A 22 0.04 8.96 -6.41
N ALA A 23 -0.93 8.74 -7.29
CA ALA A 23 -0.83 9.05 -8.71
C ALA A 23 -0.57 10.53 -8.97
N ARG A 24 -1.20 11.41 -8.19
CA ARG A 24 -0.93 12.85 -8.24
C ARG A 24 0.52 13.15 -7.84
N TRP A 25 0.99 12.66 -6.70
CA TRP A 25 2.38 12.87 -6.26
C TRP A 25 3.39 12.27 -7.23
N ALA A 26 3.12 11.09 -7.77
CA ALA A 26 3.95 10.46 -8.79
C ALA A 26 3.99 11.26 -10.10
N SER A 27 2.89 11.93 -10.46
CA SER A 27 2.84 12.86 -11.60
C SER A 27 3.65 14.13 -11.34
N ASP A 28 3.73 14.57 -10.08
CA ASP A 28 4.58 15.67 -9.63
C ASP A 28 6.08 15.28 -9.54
N GLY A 29 6.43 14.01 -9.87
CA GLY A 29 7.80 13.51 -9.88
C GLY A 29 8.26 12.85 -8.58
N ASP A 30 7.35 12.59 -7.63
CA ASP A 30 7.69 11.92 -6.37
C ASP A 30 8.09 10.45 -6.62
N ALA A 31 9.37 10.16 -6.40
CA ALA A 31 9.97 8.84 -6.55
C ALA A 31 9.39 7.81 -5.57
N GLU A 32 9.05 8.24 -4.35
CA GLU A 32 8.44 7.39 -3.33
C GLU A 32 7.02 7.03 -3.73
N ALA A 33 6.26 7.99 -4.23
CA ALA A 33 4.90 7.73 -4.72
C ALA A 33 4.88 6.78 -5.93
N CYS A 34 5.84 6.91 -6.85
CA CYS A 34 6.01 5.96 -7.94
C CYS A 34 6.30 4.55 -7.41
N PHE A 35 7.18 4.43 -6.42
CA PHE A 35 7.53 3.14 -5.82
C PHE A 35 6.35 2.51 -5.06
N GLN A 36 5.57 3.32 -4.34
CA GLN A 36 4.37 2.87 -3.65
C GLN A 36 3.28 2.37 -4.61
N LEU A 37 3.09 3.05 -5.75
CA LEU A 37 2.18 2.56 -6.79
C LEU A 37 2.66 1.24 -7.38
N ALA A 38 3.96 1.11 -7.67
CA ALA A 38 4.53 -0.15 -8.12
C ALA A 38 4.23 -1.31 -7.16
N VAL A 39 4.42 -1.11 -5.86
CA VAL A 39 4.11 -2.10 -4.82
C VAL A 39 2.62 -2.48 -4.82
N ILE A 40 1.71 -1.49 -4.97
CA ILE A 40 0.27 -1.76 -5.04
C ILE A 40 -0.06 -2.65 -6.25
N HIS A 41 0.48 -2.33 -7.42
CA HIS A 41 0.25 -3.09 -8.65
C HIS A 41 0.86 -4.50 -8.59
N LEU A 42 2.05 -4.67 -7.98
CA LEU A 42 2.64 -6.00 -7.74
C LEU A 42 1.76 -6.88 -6.85
N LEU A 43 1.19 -6.31 -5.78
CA LEU A 43 0.31 -7.03 -4.86
C LEU A 43 -1.06 -7.36 -5.47
N ARG A 44 -1.45 -6.67 -6.55
CA ARG A 44 -2.66 -6.92 -7.33
C ARG A 44 -2.46 -7.84 -8.53
N ASP A 45 -1.26 -8.38 -8.72
CA ASP A 45 -0.90 -9.19 -9.88
C ASP A 45 -1.06 -8.40 -11.21
N GLU A 46 -0.74 -7.10 -11.19
CA GLU A 46 -0.73 -6.19 -12.35
C GLU A 46 0.72 -5.87 -12.77
N PRO A 47 1.47 -6.82 -13.37
CA PRO A 47 2.92 -6.72 -13.57
C PRO A 47 3.34 -5.65 -14.59
N PHE A 48 2.48 -5.32 -15.56
CA PHE A 48 2.76 -4.31 -16.57
C PHE A 48 2.78 -2.90 -15.95
N ASP A 49 1.72 -2.57 -15.21
CA ASP A 49 1.64 -1.29 -14.49
C ASP A 49 2.74 -1.19 -13.43
N ALA A 50 2.96 -2.27 -12.67
CA ALA A 50 4.06 -2.35 -11.71
C ALA A 50 5.41 -2.02 -12.35
N SER A 51 5.73 -2.65 -13.49
CA SER A 51 6.99 -2.43 -14.19
C SER A 51 7.16 -0.99 -14.66
N ASN A 52 6.09 -0.35 -15.15
CA ASN A 52 6.14 1.04 -15.56
C ASN A 52 6.42 1.98 -14.38
N TRP A 53 5.77 1.74 -13.23
CA TRP A 53 6.00 2.51 -12.02
C TRP A 53 7.38 2.26 -11.40
N LEU A 54 7.87 1.02 -11.42
CA LEU A 54 9.23 0.67 -10.97
C LEU A 54 10.29 1.38 -11.83
N ARG A 55 10.09 1.41 -13.15
CA ARG A 55 10.99 2.14 -14.06
C ARG A 55 11.06 3.62 -13.69
N ARG A 56 9.90 4.27 -13.51
CA ARG A 56 9.83 5.69 -13.11
C ARG A 56 10.47 5.94 -11.74
N ALA A 57 10.24 5.05 -10.78
CA ALA A 57 10.86 5.14 -9.45
C ALA A 57 12.39 4.99 -9.54
N GLY A 58 12.88 4.07 -10.37
CA GLY A 58 14.32 3.89 -10.63
C GLY A 58 14.95 5.10 -11.32
N GLU A 59 14.30 5.65 -12.34
CA GLU A 59 14.72 6.89 -13.02
C GLU A 59 14.80 8.09 -12.07
N ALA A 60 13.90 8.15 -11.09
CA ALA A 60 13.88 9.17 -10.06
C ALA A 60 14.81 8.85 -8.86
N GLY A 61 15.62 7.79 -8.94
CA GLY A 61 16.66 7.47 -7.97
C GLY A 61 16.21 6.68 -6.74
N ARG A 62 15.09 5.95 -6.80
CA ARG A 62 14.63 5.10 -5.69
C ARG A 62 15.31 3.72 -5.73
N PRO A 63 16.27 3.41 -4.83
CA PRO A 63 17.02 2.15 -4.90
C PRO A 63 16.18 0.89 -4.68
N GLY A 64 15.04 0.99 -3.97
CA GLY A 64 14.11 -0.13 -3.78
C GLY A 64 13.47 -0.63 -5.08
N ALA A 65 13.41 0.22 -6.12
CA ALA A 65 12.78 -0.12 -7.39
C ALA A 65 13.54 -1.20 -8.17
N LEU A 66 14.88 -1.18 -8.13
CA LEU A 66 15.71 -2.20 -8.77
C LEU A 66 15.57 -3.56 -8.09
N ARG A 67 15.48 -3.56 -6.76
CA ARG A 67 15.32 -4.78 -5.96
C ARG A 67 14.04 -5.54 -6.34
N LEU A 68 12.90 -4.85 -6.38
CA LEU A 68 11.62 -5.47 -6.74
C LEU A 68 11.53 -5.90 -8.20
N ARG A 69 12.27 -5.24 -9.10
CA ARG A 69 12.25 -5.56 -10.53
C ARG A 69 12.97 -6.87 -10.85
N ASP A 70 14.04 -7.16 -10.12
CA ASP A 70 14.95 -8.27 -10.45
C ASP A 70 14.68 -9.53 -9.60
N HIS A 71 13.64 -9.53 -8.74
CA HIS A 71 13.36 -10.61 -7.78
C HIS A 71 12.32 -11.64 -8.24
N LEU A 72 12.62 -12.93 -8.02
CA LEU A 72 11.70 -14.06 -8.29
C LEU A 72 10.45 -14.03 -7.38
N ASN A 73 10.58 -13.47 -6.17
CA ASN A 73 9.51 -13.35 -5.15
C ASN A 73 9.03 -11.90 -4.99
N ALA A 74 8.92 -11.14 -6.09
CA ALA A 74 8.55 -9.72 -6.06
C ALA A 74 7.28 -9.42 -5.25
N LYS A 75 6.33 -10.37 -5.15
CA LYS A 75 5.09 -10.21 -4.37
C LYS A 75 5.30 -10.29 -2.85
N GLU A 76 6.18 -11.18 -2.38
CA GLU A 76 6.50 -11.29 -0.95
C GLU A 76 7.25 -10.04 -0.48
N GLU A 77 8.27 -9.61 -1.22
CA GLU A 77 8.98 -8.37 -0.91
C GLU A 77 8.07 -7.15 -1.02
N ALA A 78 7.20 -7.08 -2.03
CA ALA A 78 6.21 -6.02 -2.13
C ALA A 78 5.29 -5.99 -0.90
N ALA A 79 4.95 -7.14 -0.33
CA ALA A 79 4.12 -7.21 0.88
C ALA A 79 4.88 -6.68 2.10
N GLU A 80 6.18 -6.95 2.21
CA GLU A 80 7.05 -6.37 3.24
C GLU A 80 7.15 -4.84 3.08
N PHE A 81 7.39 -4.34 1.87
CA PHE A 81 7.40 -2.90 1.62
C PHE A 81 6.07 -2.24 1.95
N ALA A 82 4.94 -2.87 1.59
CA ALA A 82 3.62 -2.40 1.98
C ALA A 82 3.48 -2.34 3.51
N TYR A 83 3.94 -3.35 4.26
CA TYR A 83 3.95 -3.29 5.72
C TYR A 83 4.78 -2.11 6.26
N LEU A 84 5.97 -1.87 5.69
CA LEU A 84 6.85 -0.77 6.09
C LEU A 84 6.23 0.60 5.81
N PHE A 85 5.59 0.80 4.65
CA PHE A 85 4.85 2.03 4.35
C PHE A 85 3.72 2.25 5.35
N GLY A 86 3.00 1.18 5.70
CA GLY A 86 1.99 1.19 6.75
C GLY A 86 2.54 1.78 8.05
N CYS A 87 3.64 1.22 8.54
CA CYS A 87 4.33 1.67 9.76
C CYS A 87 4.81 3.13 9.66
N GLN A 88 5.38 3.52 8.52
CA GLN A 88 5.85 4.89 8.29
C GLN A 88 4.70 5.90 8.34
N TYR A 89 3.56 5.59 7.71
CA TYR A 89 2.39 6.46 7.76
C TYR A 89 1.74 6.52 9.14
N GLU A 90 1.81 5.45 9.95
CA GLU A 90 1.40 5.53 11.35
C GLU A 90 2.24 6.54 12.13
N PHE A 91 3.56 6.55 11.90
CA PHE A 91 4.49 7.46 12.57
C PHE A 91 4.25 8.94 12.20
N GLN A 92 3.82 9.20 10.96
CA GLN A 92 3.50 10.57 10.47
C GLN A 92 2.20 11.15 11.05
N GLY A 93 1.47 10.39 11.86
CA GLY A 93 0.35 10.91 12.67
C GLY A 93 -1.05 10.68 12.09
N ARG A 94 -2.06 11.24 12.77
CA ARG A 94 -3.47 10.86 12.58
C ARG A 94 -3.99 11.10 11.17
N ALA A 95 -3.51 12.13 10.47
CA ALA A 95 -3.94 12.46 9.11
C ALA A 95 -3.56 11.39 8.07
N LYS A 96 -2.53 10.58 8.35
CA LYS A 96 -2.03 9.53 7.44
C LYS A 96 -2.57 8.13 7.79
N ARG A 97 -3.41 8.01 8.82
CA ARG A 97 -4.05 6.74 9.21
C ARG A 97 -4.77 6.02 8.07
N PRO A 98 -5.49 6.69 7.15
CA PRO A 98 -6.09 6.00 6.01
C PRO A 98 -5.06 5.36 5.08
N LEU A 99 -3.91 5.99 4.86
CA LEU A 99 -2.82 5.39 4.09
C LEU A 99 -2.21 4.21 4.84
N ALA A 100 -1.96 4.37 6.15
CA ALA A 100 -1.41 3.29 6.96
C ALA A 100 -2.31 2.04 6.94
N ALA A 101 -3.62 2.23 7.13
CA ALA A 101 -4.60 1.14 7.10
C ALA A 101 -4.65 0.45 5.73
N PHE A 102 -4.60 1.22 4.64
CA PHE A 102 -4.56 0.69 3.28
C PHE A 102 -3.34 -0.21 3.05
N PHE A 103 -2.15 0.27 3.42
CA PHE A 103 -0.90 -0.48 3.24
C PHE A 103 -0.82 -1.74 4.10
N HIS A 104 -1.30 -1.68 5.35
CA HIS A 104 -1.43 -2.88 6.19
C HIS A 104 -2.45 -3.88 5.63
N GLU A 105 -3.52 -3.40 4.99
CA GLU A 105 -4.54 -4.26 4.39
C GLU A 105 -4.02 -5.04 3.18
N ILE A 106 -3.39 -4.37 2.22
CA ILE A 106 -2.87 -5.03 1.01
C ILE A 106 -1.77 -6.04 1.36
N ALA A 107 -0.92 -5.73 2.34
CA ALA A 107 0.09 -6.65 2.86
C ALA A 107 -0.54 -7.87 3.54
N ALA A 108 -1.55 -7.66 4.40
CA ALA A 108 -2.25 -8.75 5.09
C ALA A 108 -2.97 -9.70 4.11
N ARG A 109 -3.58 -9.16 3.04
CA ARG A 109 -4.24 -9.95 1.99
C ARG A 109 -3.27 -10.86 1.23
N CYS A 110 -2.00 -10.48 1.15
CA CYS A 110 -0.95 -11.26 0.51
C CYS A 110 -0.23 -12.22 1.48
N GLY A 111 -0.75 -12.39 2.70
CA GLY A 111 -0.24 -13.36 3.68
C GLY A 111 0.80 -12.80 4.66
N HIS A 112 1.07 -11.49 4.67
CA HIS A 112 2.02 -10.90 5.62
C HIS A 112 1.44 -10.90 7.04
N GLN A 113 1.99 -11.75 7.91
CA GLN A 113 1.45 -12.01 9.26
C GLN A 113 1.47 -10.77 10.16
N ASP A 114 2.56 -10.00 10.18
CA ASP A 114 2.64 -8.78 11.00
C ASP A 114 1.65 -7.69 10.54
N ALA A 115 1.39 -7.60 9.23
CA ALA A 115 0.42 -6.67 8.69
C ALA A 115 -1.01 -7.03 9.13
N ALA A 116 -1.35 -8.32 9.13
CA ALA A 116 -2.63 -8.80 9.63
C ALA A 116 -2.83 -8.46 11.12
N PHE A 117 -1.79 -8.64 11.94
CA PHE A 117 -1.80 -8.27 13.35
C PHE A 117 -1.99 -6.76 13.55
N ARG A 118 -1.20 -5.92 12.86
CA ARG A 118 -1.32 -4.45 12.93
C ARG A 118 -2.71 -3.97 12.51
N LEU A 119 -3.25 -4.50 11.42
CA LEU A 119 -4.58 -4.15 10.92
C LEU A 119 -5.66 -4.45 11.95
N ALA A 120 -5.58 -5.60 12.63
CA ALA A 120 -6.50 -5.94 13.71
C ALA A 120 -6.45 -4.92 14.88
N VAL A 121 -5.26 -4.43 15.24
CA VAL A 121 -5.09 -3.40 16.28
C VAL A 121 -5.69 -2.05 15.84
N ILE A 122 -5.46 -1.62 14.59
CA ILE A 122 -6.02 -0.38 14.04
C ILE A 122 -7.55 -0.43 14.02
N ARG A 123 -8.13 -1.57 13.59
CA ARG A 123 -9.58 -1.79 13.56
C ARG A 123 -10.20 -1.80 14.96
N ARG A 124 -9.52 -2.41 15.94
CA ARG A 124 -9.97 -2.39 17.35
C ARG A 124 -9.99 -0.98 17.94
N LYS A 125 -8.99 -0.15 17.63
CA LYS A 125 -8.90 1.25 18.11
C LYS A 125 -9.89 2.20 17.42
N SER A 126 -10.42 1.84 16.26
CA SER A 126 -11.39 2.64 15.50
C SER A 126 -12.86 2.30 15.82
N GLY A 127 -13.12 1.36 16.73
CA GLY A 127 -14.48 1.00 17.15
C GLY A 127 -15.26 0.19 16.11
N THR A 128 -14.63 -0.22 15.01
CA THR A 128 -15.23 -1.11 14.01
C THR A 128 -15.06 -2.55 14.47
N TRP A 129 -15.88 -2.95 15.44
CA TRP A 129 -16.14 -4.35 15.77
C TRP A 129 -17.64 -4.64 15.62
N SER A 130 -17.94 -5.94 15.57
CA SER A 130 -19.16 -6.58 15.08
C SER A 130 -19.19 -6.73 13.57
#